data_AF-A0A7G7T0I0-F1
#
_entry.id   AF-A0A7G7T0I0-F1
#
_cell.length_a   1.000
_cell.length_b   1.000
_cell.length_c   1.000
_cell.angle_alpha   90.00
_cell.angle_beta   90.00
_cell.angle_gamma   90.00
#
_symmetry.space_group_name_H-M   'P 1'
#
loop_
_entity.id
_entity.type
_entity.pdbx_description
1 polymer ?
#
loop_
_entity_poly.entity_id
_entity_poly.type
_entity_poly.pdbx_seq_one_letter_code
_entity_poly.pdbx_strand_id
1 'polypeptide(L)'
;MPVRRRCPPLLLLVLMLQVPAFAQQVATDPPTQWQADAKANKKAAKQAEKAAERALPRQKAAGGPAPDGAGPGGQGGEGGPPGGAPGGGSGARRASGPLQMLRPEMEFAAPLTDTLLLYRTRESVVFGRPDSSDVVILPLSGARVQIAPGVQALLHDNPDGMLVEISASNGIRVSYRYTTDAQDADRLRVHIRAEGHAESQRGGVFEVDRVYRRGNAAKRKG
;
A
#
# COMPACT_ATOMS: atom_id res chain seq x y z
N MET A 1 -83.72 -35.80 -23.46
CA MET A 1 -83.09 -35.82 -22.11
C MET A 1 -81.58 -35.94 -22.26
N PRO A 2 -80.77 -35.50 -21.28
CA PRO A 2 -79.76 -34.40 -21.31
C PRO A 2 -78.56 -34.62 -22.28
N VAL A 3 -77.91 -33.63 -22.92
CA VAL A 3 -77.03 -32.52 -22.47
C VAL A 3 -75.78 -32.95 -21.68
N ARG A 4 -74.57 -32.77 -22.27
CA ARG A 4 -73.36 -32.04 -21.76
C ARG A 4 -72.10 -32.50 -22.52
N ARG A 5 -71.46 -31.66 -23.35
CA ARG A 5 -70.51 -30.55 -23.04
C ARG A 5 -69.10 -31.04 -22.61
N ARG A 6 -68.10 -30.90 -23.50
CA ARG A 6 -66.90 -30.00 -23.40
C ARG A 6 -65.61 -30.57 -24.04
N CYS A 7 -65.11 -29.75 -24.97
CA CYS A 7 -63.77 -29.38 -25.43
C CYS A 7 -62.45 -30.09 -24.95
N PRO A 8 -61.43 -30.15 -25.85
CA PRO A 8 -59.99 -30.47 -25.61
C PRO A 8 -59.22 -29.18 -25.20
N PRO A 9 -57.88 -28.93 -25.34
CA PRO A 9 -56.68 -29.72 -25.78
C PRO A 9 -55.38 -29.44 -24.94
N LEU A 10 -54.19 -29.84 -25.47
CA LEU A 10 -52.83 -29.29 -25.22
C LEU A 10 -52.18 -29.36 -23.81
N LEU A 11 -50.98 -29.96 -23.72
CA LEU A 11 -49.75 -29.36 -23.12
C LEU A 11 -48.57 -30.36 -23.28
N LEU A 12 -47.63 -30.10 -24.18
CA LEU A 12 -46.38 -29.35 -23.96
C LEU A 12 -45.26 -30.18 -23.28
N LEU A 13 -44.34 -30.67 -24.12
CA LEU A 13 -42.91 -30.38 -24.02
C LEU A 13 -42.29 -30.38 -22.60
N VAL A 14 -41.88 -31.54 -22.09
CA VAL A 14 -40.86 -31.61 -21.04
C VAL A 14 -39.51 -31.87 -21.71
N LEU A 15 -38.93 -30.78 -22.20
CA LEU A 15 -37.50 -30.67 -22.48
C LEU A 15 -36.80 -30.89 -21.12
N MET A 16 -36.35 -32.12 -20.87
CA MET A 16 -35.54 -32.42 -19.69
C MET A 16 -34.28 -31.57 -19.77
N LEU A 17 -34.21 -30.57 -18.88
CA LEU A 17 -33.05 -29.74 -18.65
C LEU A 17 -31.83 -30.64 -18.44
N GLN A 18 -31.01 -30.76 -19.47
CA GLN A 18 -29.60 -31.08 -19.30
C GLN A 18 -28.96 -29.84 -18.68
N VAL A 19 -29.03 -29.75 -17.35
CA VAL A 19 -28.14 -28.86 -16.59
C VAL A 19 -26.77 -29.55 -16.62
N PRO A 20 -25.76 -29.04 -17.33
CA PRO A 20 -24.41 -29.51 -17.07
C PRO A 20 -24.10 -29.13 -15.63
N ALA A 21 -23.94 -30.14 -14.78
CA ALA A 21 -23.31 -30.00 -13.49
C ALA A 21 -21.88 -29.49 -13.72
N PHE A 22 -21.72 -28.16 -13.79
CA PHE A 22 -20.45 -27.50 -13.54
C PHE A 22 -20.16 -27.66 -12.05
N ALA A 23 -19.81 -28.88 -11.66
CA ALA A 23 -19.16 -29.17 -10.41
C ALA A 23 -17.90 -28.31 -10.37
N GLN A 24 -17.97 -27.32 -9.50
CA GLN A 24 -16.94 -26.35 -9.18
C GLN A 24 -15.69 -27.07 -8.68
N GLN A 25 -14.82 -27.51 -9.59
CA GLN A 25 -13.39 -27.59 -9.26
C GLN A 25 -12.83 -26.16 -9.36
N VAL A 26 -13.27 -25.30 -8.44
CA VAL A 26 -12.54 -24.08 -8.13
C VAL A 26 -11.30 -24.57 -7.42
N ALA A 27 -10.16 -24.56 -8.11
CA ALA A 27 -8.87 -24.64 -7.46
C ALA A 27 -8.76 -23.43 -6.52
N THR A 28 -9.26 -23.58 -5.29
CA THR A 28 -9.11 -22.62 -4.21
C THR A 28 -7.78 -22.94 -3.53
N ASP A 29 -6.73 -22.20 -3.86
CA ASP A 29 -5.50 -22.28 -3.08
C ASP A 29 -5.81 -21.86 -1.64
N PRO A 30 -5.44 -22.64 -0.60
CA PRO A 30 -5.74 -22.26 0.78
C PRO A 30 -5.16 -20.86 1.09
N PRO A 31 -5.85 -20.07 1.94
CA PRO A 31 -5.38 -18.74 2.30
C PRO A 31 -3.96 -18.82 2.86
N THR A 32 -3.05 -18.08 2.23
CA THR A 32 -1.64 -18.05 2.62
C THR A 32 -1.41 -16.92 3.60
N GLN A 33 -0.87 -17.25 4.77
CA GLN A 33 -0.49 -16.28 5.78
C GLN A 33 0.99 -15.95 5.64
N TRP A 34 1.32 -14.66 5.64
CA TRP A 34 2.66 -14.13 5.51
C TRP A 34 2.99 -13.27 6.72
N GLN A 35 3.82 -13.80 7.62
CA GLN A 35 4.25 -13.11 8.83
C GLN A 35 5.31 -12.06 8.47
N ALA A 36 5.07 -10.80 8.82
CA ALA A 36 6.04 -9.74 8.61
C ALA A 36 7.32 -9.96 9.44
N ASP A 37 8.49 -9.80 8.82
CA ASP A 37 9.74 -9.61 9.56
C ASP A 37 9.78 -8.16 10.08
N ALA A 38 9.05 -7.92 11.18
CA ALA A 38 8.85 -6.57 11.71
C ALA A 38 10.17 -5.83 12.00
N LYS A 39 11.23 -6.56 12.39
CA LYS A 39 12.55 -5.97 12.65
C LYS A 39 13.22 -5.55 11.33
N ALA A 40 13.23 -6.41 10.32
CA ALA A 40 13.79 -6.08 9.01
C ALA A 40 13.00 -4.96 8.34
N ASN A 41 11.67 -5.03 8.34
CA ASN A 41 10.79 -4.05 7.70
C ASN A 41 10.90 -2.67 8.35
N LYS A 42 10.94 -2.58 9.69
CA LYS A 42 11.19 -1.29 10.39
C LYS A 42 12.56 -0.71 10.06
N LYS A 43 13.59 -1.56 9.94
CA LYS A 43 14.93 -1.10 9.55
C LYS A 43 14.94 -0.58 8.11
N ALA A 44 14.32 -1.31 7.18
CA ALA A 44 14.20 -0.92 5.78
C ALA A 44 13.43 0.39 5.63
N ALA A 45 12.30 0.56 6.31
CA ALA A 45 11.52 1.80 6.33
C ALA A 45 12.35 2.99 6.82
N LYS A 46 13.08 2.85 7.92
CA LYS A 46 13.98 3.90 8.44
C LYS A 46 15.13 4.23 7.48
N GLN A 47 15.65 3.25 6.76
CA GLN A 47 16.70 3.46 5.77
C GLN A 47 16.17 4.17 4.53
N ALA A 48 14.99 3.77 4.04
CA ALA A 48 14.30 4.40 2.93
C ALA A 48 13.93 5.86 3.23
N GLU A 49 13.44 6.14 4.45
CA GLU A 49 13.17 7.50 4.90
C GLU A 49 14.44 8.36 4.89
N LYS A 50 15.53 7.88 5.49
CA LYS A 50 16.83 8.58 5.46
C LYS A 50 17.36 8.78 4.03
N ALA A 51 17.13 7.82 3.14
CA ALA A 51 17.57 7.92 1.75
C ALA A 51 16.77 8.99 1.00
N ALA A 52 15.45 8.99 1.16
CA ALA A 52 14.56 9.98 0.57
C ALA A 52 14.84 11.39 1.13
N GLU A 53 15.10 11.54 2.44
CA GLU A 53 15.54 12.80 3.04
C GLU A 53 16.86 13.33 2.45
N ARG A 54 17.81 12.44 2.11
CA ARG A 54 19.08 12.82 1.47
C ARG A 54 18.92 13.17 0.00
N ALA A 55 17.95 12.55 -0.68
CA ALA A 55 17.63 12.83 -2.07
C ALA A 55 16.89 14.16 -2.24
N LEU A 56 16.27 14.67 -1.18
CA LEU A 56 15.78 16.05 -1.17
C LEU A 56 16.97 17.00 -1.30
N PRO A 57 16.98 17.88 -2.31
CA PRO A 57 18.04 18.85 -2.45
C PRO A 57 18.04 19.71 -1.19
N ARG A 58 19.15 19.64 -0.45
CA ARG A 58 19.43 20.54 0.66
C ARG A 58 19.18 21.95 0.12
N GLN A 59 18.18 22.64 0.66
CA GLN A 59 18.17 24.09 0.57
C GLN A 59 19.55 24.49 1.09
N LYS A 60 20.43 24.95 0.20
CA LYS A 60 21.42 25.93 0.60
C LYS A 60 20.58 26.95 1.34
N ALA A 61 20.72 27.00 2.67
CA ALA A 61 20.31 28.16 3.42
C ALA A 61 20.84 29.32 2.60
N ALA A 62 19.93 30.11 2.02
CA ALA A 62 20.29 31.28 1.28
C ALA A 62 21.00 32.17 2.30
N GLY A 63 22.33 32.07 2.36
CA GLY A 63 23.17 33.16 2.78
C GLY A 63 22.75 34.29 1.87
N GLY A 64 21.98 35.23 2.43
CA GLY A 64 21.65 36.46 1.74
C GLY A 64 22.96 37.10 1.26
N PRO A 65 22.92 37.84 0.15
CA PRO A 65 24.10 38.54 -0.33
C PRO A 65 24.67 39.38 0.81
N ALA A 66 25.99 39.30 1.03
CA ALA A 66 26.68 40.26 1.87
C ALA A 66 26.36 41.66 1.31
N PRO A 67 25.90 42.63 2.13
CA PRO A 67 25.80 43.99 1.66
C PRO A 67 27.23 44.52 1.48
N ASP A 68 27.60 44.75 0.23
CA ASP A 68 28.72 45.59 -0.14
C ASP A 68 28.51 46.98 0.48
N GLY A 69 29.27 47.26 1.53
CA GLY A 69 29.29 48.55 2.22
C GLY A 69 30.72 49.04 2.35
N ALA A 70 31.24 49.65 1.29
CA ALA A 70 32.44 50.48 1.38
C ALA A 70 32.14 51.73 2.22
N GLY A 71 32.85 51.92 3.32
CA GLY A 71 32.82 53.12 4.14
C GLY A 71 34.07 53.18 5.04
N PRO A 72 34.85 54.27 5.02
CA PRO A 72 36.13 54.35 5.73
C PRO A 72 35.97 54.86 7.17
N GLY A 73 36.74 54.27 8.10
CA GLY A 73 37.10 54.89 9.38
C GLY A 73 36.07 54.74 10.52
N GLY A 74 36.56 54.39 11.71
CA GLY A 74 35.77 54.50 12.94
C GLY A 74 36.22 53.55 14.05
N GLN A 75 37.02 54.08 14.98
CA GLN A 75 37.48 53.46 16.21
C GLN A 75 36.45 53.61 17.34
N GLY A 76 36.38 52.63 18.24
CA GLY A 76 35.56 52.62 19.46
C GLY A 76 34.64 51.39 19.50
N GLY A 77 34.41 50.68 20.59
CA GLY A 77 34.70 50.82 22.01
C GLY A 77 33.95 49.67 22.72
N GLU A 78 34.33 49.38 23.95
CA GLU A 78 33.89 48.25 24.78
C GLU A 78 32.37 48.08 24.97
N GLY A 79 31.93 46.84 25.24
CA GLY A 79 30.78 46.59 26.14
C GLY A 79 29.83 45.45 25.77
N GLY A 80 29.93 44.31 26.48
CA GLY A 80 28.82 43.37 26.68
C GLY A 80 29.21 41.90 26.97
N PRO A 81 28.92 41.34 28.15
CA PRO A 81 28.85 39.89 28.38
C PRO A 81 27.40 39.40 28.18
N PRO A 82 27.07 38.12 28.44
CA PRO A 82 27.68 36.86 28.03
C PRO A 82 26.80 36.17 26.97
N GLY A 83 27.28 35.04 26.42
CA GLY A 83 26.53 34.21 25.48
C GLY A 83 25.14 33.83 26.01
N GLY A 84 24.11 34.42 25.41
CA GLY A 84 22.75 33.93 25.49
C GLY A 84 22.57 32.79 24.49
N ALA A 85 22.43 31.57 24.98
CA ALA A 85 21.82 30.50 24.20
C ALA A 85 20.36 30.88 23.92
N PRO A 86 19.89 30.87 22.66
CA PRO A 86 18.48 30.69 22.40
C PRO A 86 18.24 29.19 22.32
N GLY A 87 17.81 28.63 23.44
CA GLY A 87 16.91 27.50 23.40
C GLY A 87 15.68 27.90 22.58
N GLY A 88 15.40 27.15 21.53
CA GLY A 88 14.18 27.23 20.75
C GLY A 88 13.89 25.83 20.25
N GLY A 89 12.84 25.22 20.80
CA GLY A 89 12.51 23.80 20.61
C GLY A 89 12.64 23.34 19.16
N SER A 90 12.95 22.07 18.89
CA SER A 90 12.04 20.96 19.20
C SER A 90 10.55 21.28 18.95
N GLY A 91 10.28 22.26 18.08
CA GLY A 91 9.00 22.49 17.45
C GLY A 91 8.94 21.56 16.26
N ALA A 92 8.14 20.50 16.43
CA ALA A 92 7.76 19.59 15.38
C ALA A 92 7.25 20.34 14.14
N ARG A 93 8.16 20.69 13.22
CA ARG A 93 7.83 20.49 11.82
C ARG A 93 7.82 18.98 11.67
N ARG A 94 6.64 18.37 11.80
CA ARG A 94 6.33 17.13 11.08
C ARG A 94 6.58 17.48 9.62
N ALA A 95 7.84 17.45 9.20
CA ALA A 95 8.16 17.42 7.79
C ALA A 95 7.33 16.26 7.25
N SER A 96 6.56 16.55 6.22
CA SER A 96 5.76 15.62 5.44
C SER A 96 6.68 14.50 4.97
N GLY A 97 6.95 13.55 5.86
CA GLY A 97 7.98 12.56 5.68
C GLY A 97 7.60 11.65 4.52
N PRO A 98 8.56 11.10 3.77
CA PRO A 98 8.29 10.17 2.68
C PRO A 98 7.36 9.00 3.08
N LEU A 99 7.42 8.58 4.36
CA LEU A 99 6.51 7.56 4.92
C LEU A 99 5.05 7.99 4.98
N GLN A 100 4.73 9.29 5.03
CA GLN A 100 3.35 9.79 5.02
C GLN A 100 2.66 9.56 3.66
N MET A 101 3.43 9.27 2.60
CA MET A 101 2.87 8.84 1.32
C MET A 101 2.19 7.48 1.42
N LEU A 102 2.66 6.61 2.33
CA LEU A 102 2.02 5.34 2.65
C LEU A 102 0.96 5.57 3.73
N ARG A 103 -0.23 5.99 3.27
CA ARG A 103 -1.35 6.25 4.17
C ARG A 103 -1.85 4.96 4.84
N PRO A 104 -2.46 5.03 6.04
CA PRO A 104 -2.97 3.85 6.74
C PRO A 104 -3.95 3.01 5.91
N GLU A 105 -4.79 3.65 5.09
CA GLU A 105 -5.77 2.94 4.24
C GLU A 105 -5.12 2.11 3.14
N MET A 106 -3.82 2.32 2.85
CA MET A 106 -3.05 1.58 1.87
C MET A 106 -2.28 0.40 2.51
N GLU A 107 -2.22 0.33 3.84
CA GLU A 107 -1.39 -0.63 4.56
C GLU A 107 -1.89 -2.07 4.40
N PHE A 108 -3.17 -2.28 4.04
CA PHE A 108 -3.74 -3.61 3.82
C PHE A 108 -2.93 -4.47 2.84
N ALA A 109 -2.29 -3.84 1.85
CA ALA A 109 -1.52 -4.50 0.80
C ALA A 109 -0.20 -5.07 1.34
N ALA A 110 0.40 -4.40 2.31
CA ALA A 110 1.68 -4.80 2.86
C ALA A 110 1.85 -4.26 4.29
N PRO A 111 1.27 -4.88 5.34
CA PRO A 111 1.37 -4.43 6.72
C PRO A 111 2.82 -4.38 7.25
N LEU A 112 3.15 -3.39 8.09
CA LEU A 112 4.54 -3.23 8.54
C LEU A 112 4.96 -4.29 9.56
N THR A 113 4.07 -4.55 10.50
CA THR A 113 4.28 -5.43 11.65
C THR A 113 3.40 -6.66 11.65
N ASP A 114 2.25 -6.56 10.98
CA ASP A 114 1.19 -7.56 11.08
C ASP A 114 1.33 -8.64 10.02
N THR A 115 0.54 -9.69 10.19
CA THR A 115 0.44 -10.77 9.21
C THR A 115 -0.41 -10.32 8.01
N LEU A 116 0.15 -10.49 6.82
CA LEU A 116 -0.56 -10.33 5.56
C LEU A 116 -1.25 -11.65 5.21
N LEU A 117 -2.57 -11.62 5.10
CA LEU A 117 -3.35 -12.73 4.57
C LEU A 117 -3.61 -12.49 3.07
N LEU A 118 -3.17 -13.43 2.25
CA LEU A 118 -3.32 -13.43 0.81
C LEU A 118 -4.08 -14.69 0.39
N TYR A 119 -5.23 -14.50 -0.24
CA TYR A 119 -6.04 -15.60 -0.77
C TYR A 119 -6.38 -15.33 -2.23
N ARG A 120 -5.86 -16.17 -3.12
CA ARG A 120 -6.09 -16.07 -4.55
C ARG A 120 -7.24 -16.98 -4.94
N THR A 121 -8.23 -16.40 -5.62
CA THR A 121 -9.31 -17.13 -6.28
C THR A 121 -9.07 -17.11 -7.79
N ARG A 122 -9.98 -17.73 -8.55
CA ARG A 122 -9.94 -17.69 -10.02
C ARG A 122 -10.12 -16.27 -10.59
N GLU A 123 -10.84 -15.40 -9.90
CA GLU A 123 -11.28 -14.11 -10.44
C GLU A 123 -10.76 -12.91 -9.65
N SER A 124 -10.19 -13.12 -8.47
CA SER A 124 -9.77 -12.06 -7.57
C SER A 124 -8.69 -12.50 -6.59
N VAL A 125 -8.00 -11.52 -6.01
CA VAL A 125 -7.14 -11.71 -4.85
C VAL A 125 -7.74 -10.97 -3.67
N VAL A 126 -7.85 -11.69 -2.55
CA VAL A 126 -8.33 -11.17 -1.28
C VAL A 126 -7.13 -10.88 -0.40
N PHE A 127 -7.07 -9.65 0.09
CA PHE A 127 -6.11 -9.15 1.06
C PHE A 127 -6.81 -8.98 2.41
N GLY A 128 -6.17 -9.42 3.49
CA GLY A 128 -6.71 -9.24 4.83
C GLY A 128 -5.63 -9.34 5.91
N ARG A 129 -6.08 -9.27 7.16
CA ARG A 129 -5.26 -9.51 8.36
C ARG A 129 -5.98 -10.54 9.24
N PRO A 130 -5.28 -11.41 9.97
CA PRO A 130 -5.92 -12.47 10.75
C PRO A 130 -6.81 -11.94 11.89
N ASP A 131 -6.49 -10.76 12.44
CA ASP A 131 -7.19 -10.16 13.58
C ASP A 131 -8.10 -8.99 13.17
N SER A 132 -8.47 -8.90 11.89
CA SER A 132 -9.29 -7.80 11.34
C SER A 132 -10.37 -8.35 10.41
N SER A 133 -11.57 -7.78 10.48
CA SER A 133 -12.64 -8.02 9.52
C SER A 133 -12.46 -7.23 8.22
N ASP A 134 -11.48 -6.31 8.17
CA ASP A 134 -11.23 -5.48 6.99
C ASP A 134 -10.54 -6.33 5.92
N VAL A 135 -11.27 -6.62 4.86
CA VAL A 135 -10.78 -7.32 3.68
C VAL A 135 -10.89 -6.44 2.46
N VAL A 136 -9.87 -6.49 1.61
CA VAL A 136 -9.87 -5.82 0.30
C VAL A 136 -9.83 -6.89 -0.77
N ILE A 137 -10.80 -6.87 -1.67
CA ILE A 137 -10.90 -7.83 -2.78
C ILE A 137 -10.56 -7.08 -4.07
N LEU A 138 -9.49 -7.49 -4.74
CA LEU A 138 -9.08 -6.90 -6.01
C LEU A 138 -9.31 -7.90 -7.15
N PRO A 139 -10.15 -7.56 -8.16
CA PRO A 139 -10.38 -8.42 -9.31
C PRO A 139 -9.13 -8.60 -10.16
N LEU A 140 -8.89 -9.85 -10.60
CA LEU A 140 -7.83 -10.19 -11.56
C LEU A 140 -8.10 -9.62 -12.97
N SER A 141 -9.31 -9.10 -13.22
CA SER A 141 -9.65 -8.37 -14.44
C SER A 141 -8.98 -7.01 -14.56
N GLY A 142 -8.31 -6.51 -13.50
CA GLY A 142 -7.74 -5.18 -13.46
C GLY A 142 -8.75 -4.06 -13.21
N ALA A 143 -9.98 -4.41 -12.82
CA ALA A 143 -11.00 -3.43 -12.47
C ALA A 143 -10.60 -2.61 -11.24
N ARG A 144 -10.88 -1.31 -11.27
CA ARG A 144 -10.61 -0.39 -10.15
C ARG A 144 -11.62 -0.61 -9.03
N VAL A 145 -11.11 -0.76 -7.82
CA VAL A 145 -11.88 -0.91 -6.59
C VAL A 145 -11.62 0.29 -5.69
N GLN A 146 -12.68 0.93 -5.20
CA GLN A 146 -12.55 1.98 -4.20
C GLN A 146 -12.36 1.35 -2.82
N ILE A 147 -11.19 1.58 -2.21
CA ILE A 147 -10.84 1.02 -0.89
C ILE A 147 -11.11 2.01 0.24
N ALA A 148 -11.12 3.30 -0.08
CA ALA A 148 -11.48 4.40 0.81
C ALA A 148 -11.96 5.60 -0.01
N PRO A 149 -12.62 6.61 0.60
CA PRO A 149 -12.96 7.85 -0.10
C PRO A 149 -11.74 8.48 -0.77
N GLY A 150 -11.82 8.67 -2.10
CA GLY A 150 -10.72 9.21 -2.90
C GLY A 150 -9.52 8.28 -3.10
N VAL A 151 -9.58 7.00 -2.72
CA VAL A 151 -8.50 6.03 -2.91
C VAL A 151 -8.99 4.82 -3.69
N GLN A 152 -8.35 4.56 -4.82
CA GLN A 152 -8.66 3.44 -5.70
C GLN A 152 -7.47 2.49 -5.77
N ALA A 153 -7.74 1.20 -5.77
CA ALA A 153 -6.77 0.14 -6.00
C ALA A 153 -7.15 -0.66 -7.24
N LEU A 154 -6.16 -1.23 -7.92
CA LEU A 154 -6.35 -2.21 -8.98
C LEU A 154 -5.22 -3.21 -8.95
N LEU A 155 -5.44 -4.37 -9.56
CA LEU A 155 -4.53 -5.50 -9.54
C LEU A 155 -4.12 -5.88 -10.95
N HIS A 156 -2.83 -6.04 -11.17
CA HIS A 156 -2.27 -6.65 -12.38
C HIS A 156 -1.65 -7.99 -12.02
N ASP A 157 -2.04 -9.03 -12.74
CA ASP A 157 -1.46 -10.36 -12.65
C ASP A 157 -0.48 -10.53 -13.82
N ASN A 158 0.82 -10.51 -13.53
CA ASN A 158 1.87 -10.61 -14.52
C ASN A 158 2.65 -11.93 -14.35
N PRO A 159 3.36 -12.40 -15.39
CA PRO A 159 4.24 -13.57 -15.28
C PRO A 159 5.32 -13.42 -14.20
N ASP A 160 5.82 -12.18 -14.00
CA ASP A 160 6.87 -11.85 -13.02
C ASP A 160 6.33 -11.69 -11.59
N GLY A 161 5.02 -11.84 -11.40
CA GLY A 161 4.35 -11.70 -10.11
C GLY A 161 3.18 -10.74 -10.14
N MET A 162 2.63 -10.50 -8.95
CA MET A 162 1.44 -9.68 -8.76
C MET A 162 1.85 -8.22 -8.53
N LEU A 163 1.08 -7.27 -9.09
CA LEU A 163 1.28 -5.84 -8.89
C LEU A 163 -0.04 -5.20 -8.46
N VAL A 164 -0.06 -4.58 -7.29
CA VAL A 164 -1.18 -3.73 -6.85
C VAL A 164 -0.81 -2.29 -7.07
N GLU A 165 -1.65 -1.54 -7.77
CA GLU A 165 -1.50 -0.10 -7.93
C GLU A 165 -2.60 0.62 -7.18
N ILE A 166 -2.22 1.60 -6.36
CA ILE A 166 -3.13 2.45 -5.61
C ILE A 166 -2.97 3.89 -6.10
N SER A 167 -4.08 4.56 -6.38
CA SER A 167 -4.13 5.98 -6.72
C SER A 167 -5.02 6.71 -5.72
N ALA A 168 -4.51 7.78 -5.14
CA ALA A 168 -5.25 8.68 -4.26
C ALA A 168 -5.57 10.01 -4.95
N SER A 169 -6.68 10.63 -4.54
CA SER A 169 -7.19 11.90 -5.09
C SER A 169 -6.22 13.07 -4.94
N ASN A 170 -5.33 13.02 -3.96
CA ASN A 170 -4.26 14.01 -3.75
C ASN A 170 -3.05 13.80 -4.69
N GLY A 171 -3.17 12.93 -5.69
CA GLY A 171 -2.12 12.68 -6.68
C GLY A 171 -1.01 11.73 -6.21
N ILE A 172 -1.16 11.09 -5.04
CA ILE A 172 -0.26 10.03 -4.60
C ILE A 172 -0.58 8.73 -5.34
N ARG A 173 0.44 8.07 -5.86
CA ARG A 173 0.41 6.75 -6.46
C ARG A 173 1.32 5.82 -5.68
N VAL A 174 0.87 4.62 -5.38
CA VAL A 174 1.67 3.61 -4.69
C VAL A 174 1.57 2.30 -5.45
N SER A 175 2.69 1.67 -5.75
CA SER A 175 2.73 0.35 -6.33
C SER A 175 3.34 -0.66 -5.36
N TYR A 176 2.74 -1.84 -5.29
CA TYR A 176 3.18 -2.98 -4.49
C TYR A 176 3.46 -4.14 -5.45
N ARG A 177 4.73 -4.48 -5.65
CA ARG A 177 5.13 -5.64 -6.45
C ARG A 177 5.47 -6.81 -5.54
N TYR A 178 4.75 -7.92 -5.70
CA TYR A 178 4.89 -9.12 -4.90
C TYR A 178 5.72 -10.15 -5.66
N THR A 179 6.84 -10.55 -5.08
CA THR A 179 7.71 -11.58 -5.64
C THR A 179 8.01 -12.63 -4.58
N THR A 180 7.79 -13.90 -4.93
CA THR A 180 8.28 -15.03 -4.16
C THR A 180 9.70 -15.35 -4.61
N ASP A 181 10.60 -15.60 -3.67
CA ASP A 181 11.98 -15.96 -4.00
C ASP A 181 12.00 -17.35 -4.64
N ALA A 182 12.64 -17.48 -5.80
CA ALA A 182 12.77 -18.77 -6.50
C ALA A 182 13.61 -19.78 -5.70
N GLN A 183 14.50 -19.29 -4.82
CA GLN A 183 15.33 -20.12 -3.94
C GLN A 183 14.66 -20.39 -2.58
N ASP A 184 13.67 -19.57 -2.20
CA ASP A 184 12.98 -19.65 -0.91
C ASP A 184 11.48 -19.32 -1.09
N ALA A 185 10.70 -20.35 -1.43
CA ALA A 185 9.26 -20.22 -1.63
C ALA A 185 8.48 -19.83 -0.36
N ASP A 186 9.11 -19.93 0.81
CA ASP A 186 8.56 -19.50 2.10
C ASP A 186 8.87 -18.03 2.40
N ARG A 187 9.47 -17.31 1.45
CA ARG A 187 9.77 -15.89 1.55
C ARG A 187 9.06 -15.09 0.48
N LEU A 188 8.26 -14.13 0.94
CA LEU A 188 7.61 -13.13 0.10
C LEU A 188 8.34 -11.79 0.26
N ARG A 189 8.73 -11.20 -0.85
CA ARG A 189 9.20 -9.82 -0.91
C ARG A 189 8.11 -8.96 -1.54
N VAL A 190 7.84 -7.82 -0.92
CA VAL A 190 6.95 -6.79 -1.47
C VAL A 190 7.76 -5.52 -1.65
N HIS A 191 8.03 -5.18 -2.91
CA HIS A 191 8.65 -3.91 -3.25
C HIS A 191 7.57 -2.83 -3.33
N ILE A 192 7.73 -1.76 -2.55
CA ILE A 192 6.77 -0.68 -2.44
C ILE A 192 7.39 0.58 -3.00
N ARG A 193 6.73 1.20 -3.96
CA ARG A 193 7.15 2.46 -4.57
C ARG A 193 6.01 3.45 -4.51
N ALA A 194 6.20 4.53 -3.76
CA ALA A 194 5.24 5.61 -3.64
C ALA A 194 5.77 6.85 -4.37
N GLU A 195 4.92 7.47 -5.18
CA GLU A 195 5.20 8.68 -5.95
C GLU A 195 4.07 9.68 -5.74
N GLY A 196 4.38 10.98 -5.64
CA GLY A 196 3.31 11.98 -5.55
C GLY A 196 3.70 13.28 -4.91
N HIS A 197 2.77 14.22 -4.95
CA HIS A 197 2.92 15.58 -4.44
C HIS A 197 2.19 15.67 -3.10
N ALA A 198 2.90 15.49 -1.99
CA ALA A 198 2.31 15.65 -0.66
C ALA A 198 2.12 17.15 -0.33
N GLU A 199 1.13 17.81 -0.95
CA GLU A 199 0.59 19.18 -0.73
C GLU A 199 1.57 20.36 -0.51
N SER A 200 2.88 20.13 -0.51
CA SER A 200 3.90 21.09 -0.12
C SER A 200 5.24 20.69 -0.75
N GLN A 201 5.38 21.03 -2.03
CA GLN A 201 6.61 21.05 -2.83
C GLN A 201 7.35 19.71 -3.09
N ARG A 202 7.43 19.42 -4.39
CA ARG A 202 8.24 18.42 -5.11
C ARG A 202 7.73 16.98 -4.98
N GLY A 203 7.40 16.42 -6.14
CA GLY A 203 7.13 14.99 -6.30
C GLY A 203 8.25 14.17 -5.72
N GLY A 204 7.98 13.53 -4.57
CA GLY A 204 8.92 12.63 -3.92
C GLY A 204 8.71 11.23 -4.47
N VAL A 205 9.81 10.48 -4.58
CA VAL A 205 9.76 9.03 -4.75
C VAL A 205 10.24 8.40 -3.45
N PHE A 206 9.46 7.47 -2.93
CA PHE A 206 9.79 6.68 -1.76
C PHE A 206 9.75 5.20 -2.13
N GLU A 207 10.85 4.50 -1.89
CA GLU A 207 10.99 3.08 -2.22
C GLU A 207 11.42 2.28 -0.99
N VAL A 208 10.72 1.18 -0.71
CA VAL A 208 11.04 0.30 0.40
C VAL A 208 10.67 -1.15 0.07
N ASP A 209 11.54 -2.08 0.45
CA ASP A 209 11.24 -3.51 0.42
C ASP A 209 10.69 -3.96 1.78
N ARG A 210 9.56 -4.67 1.77
CA ARG A 210 9.07 -5.44 2.91
C ARG A 210 9.30 -6.93 2.66
N VAL A 211 9.61 -7.64 3.73
CA VAL A 211 9.87 -9.08 3.72
C VAL A 211 8.90 -9.75 4.67
N TYR A 212 8.34 -10.86 4.19
CA TYR A 212 7.45 -11.72 4.96
C TYR A 212 7.92 -13.16 4.82
N ARG A 213 7.60 -13.96 5.85
CA ARG A 213 7.83 -15.39 5.87
C ARG A 213 6.50 -16.11 5.92
N ARG A 214 6.40 -17.27 5.28
CA ARG A 214 5.20 -18.09 5.33
C ARG A 214 4.90 -18.45 6.78
N GLY A 215 3.70 -18.08 7.22
CA GLY A 215 3.20 -18.44 8.55
C GLY A 215 2.89 -19.92 8.57
N ASN A 216 3.60 -20.68 9.40
CA ASN A 216 3.24 -22.07 9.64
C ASN A 216 1.86 -22.12 10.33
N ALA A 217 0.83 -22.53 9.59
CA ALA A 217 -0.52 -22.78 10.11
C ALA A 217 -0.54 -23.83 11.26
N ALA A 218 0.58 -24.48 11.55
CA ALA A 218 0.74 -25.56 12.52
C ALA A 218 1.02 -25.12 13.98
N LYS A 219 1.18 -23.83 14.31
CA LYS A 219 1.26 -23.36 15.71
C LYS A 219 -0.09 -22.83 16.23
N ARG A 220 -1.13 -23.65 16.12
CA ARG A 220 -2.34 -23.52 16.94
C ARG A 220 -2.62 -24.86 17.61
N LYS A 221 -1.87 -25.15 18.67
CA LYS A 221 -2.27 -25.96 19.83
C LYS A 221 -1.11 -26.01 20.82
N GLY A 222 -1.42 -25.63 22.05
CA GLY A 222 -0.56 -25.58 23.23
C GLY A 222 -1.38 -24.94 24.33
#